data_AF-A0A8T7FSZ0-F1
#
_entry.id   AF-A0A8T7FSZ0-F1
#
_cell.length_a   1.000
_cell.length_b   1.000
_cell.length_c   1.000
_cell.angle_alpha   90.00
_cell.angle_beta   90.00
_cell.angle_gamma   90.00
#
_symmetry.space_group_name_H-M   'P 1'
#
loop_
_entity.id
_entity.type
_entity.pdbx_description
1 polymer ?
#
loop_
_entity_poly.entity_id
_entity_poly.type
_entity_poly.pdbx_seq_one_letter_code
_entity_poly.pdbx_strand_id
1 'polypeptide(L)' 'MLTENNNNDDAVVVEMLVQIEEELLACAGDGAYDKRKVYDALHEHSPEVDILIPPLKP' A
#
# COMPACT_ATOMS: atom_id res chain seq x y z
N MET A 1 26.83 3.22 3.13
CA MET A 1 26.00 3.42 4.33
C MET A 1 24.63 2.89 3.97
N LEU A 2 24.30 1.67 4.41
CA LEU A 2 22.98 1.08 4.19
C LEU A 2 22.11 1.68 5.30
N THR A 3 21.20 2.59 4.96
CA THR A 3 20.23 3.06 5.94
C THR A 3 19.40 1.86 6.36
N GLU A 4 19.27 1.61 7.66
CA GLU A 4 18.30 0.66 8.19
C GLU A 4 16.90 1.15 7.79
N ASN A 5 16.43 0.76 6.61
CA ASN A 5 15.03 0.91 6.19
C ASN A 5 14.19 -0.13 6.94
N ASN A 6 14.21 -0.05 8.27
CA ASN A 6 13.38 -0.87 9.14
C ASN A 6 12.03 -0.18 9.42
N ASN A 7 11.57 0.61 8.45
CA ASN A 7 10.24 1.20 8.48
C ASN A 7 9.32 0.17 7.82
N ASN A 8 8.35 -0.35 8.57
CA ASN A 8 7.35 -1.24 7.98
C ASN A 8 6.53 -0.46 6.94
N ASP A 9 6.25 -1.09 5.81
CA ASP A 9 5.58 -0.44 4.66
C ASP A 9 4.20 0.14 5.03
N ASP A 10 3.52 -0.44 6.03
CA ASP A 10 2.23 0.06 6.54
C ASP A 10 2.32 1.48 7.11
N ALA A 11 3.40 1.80 7.82
CA ALA A 11 3.60 3.14 8.38
C ALA A 11 3.85 4.18 7.28
N VAL A 12 4.59 3.80 6.23
CA VAL A 12 4.94 4.70 5.13
C VAL A 12 3.74 4.96 4.22
N VAL A 13 2.94 3.93 3.91
CA VAL A 13 1.79 4.05 3.01
C VAL A 13 0.76 5.04 3.56
N VAL A 14 0.48 5.01 4.87
CA VAL A 14 -0.48 5.94 5.50
C VAL A 14 -0.02 7.40 5.33
N GLU A 15 1.25 7.71 5.61
CA GLU A 15 1.77 9.08 5.47
C GLU A 15 1.78 9.57 4.00
N MET A 16 1.93 8.65 3.05
CA MET A 16 1.85 8.98 1.63
C MET A 16 0.41 9.26 1.20
N LEU A 17 -0.57 8.48 1.67
CA LEU A 17 -1.98 8.64 1.32
C LEU A 17 -2.54 9.99 1.79
N VAL A 18 -2.12 10.48 2.96
CA VAL A 18 -2.54 11.81 3.47
C VAL A 18 -2.22 12.97 2.51
N GLN A 19 -1.25 12.78 1.61
CA GLN A 19 -0.85 13.80 0.63
C GLN A 19 -1.70 13.79 -0.64
N ILE A 20 -2.60 12.81 -0.79
CA ILE A 20 -3.48 12.66 -1.94
C ILE A 20 -4.87 13.11 -1.50
N GLU A 21 -5.41 14.14 -2.15
CA GLU A 21 -6.74 14.66 -1.82
C GLU A 21 -7.88 13.88 -2.52
N GLU A 22 -7.56 13.22 -3.63
CA GLU A 22 -8.52 12.49 -4.46
C GLU A 22 -8.54 10.99 -4.16
N GLU A 23 -9.69 10.35 -4.36
CA GLU A 23 -9.78 8.91 -4.22
C GLU A 23 -8.98 8.17 -5.30
N LEU A 24 -8.36 7.05 -4.90
CA LEU A 24 -7.64 6.17 -5.79
C LEU A 24 -8.62 5.25 -6.52
N LEU A 25 -8.52 5.25 -7.86
CA LEU A 25 -9.26 4.30 -8.69
C LEU A 25 -8.67 2.89 -8.61
N ALA A 26 -7.35 2.76 -8.68
CA ALA A 26 -6.68 1.47 -8.67
C ALA A 26 -5.24 1.57 -8.17
N CYS A 27 -4.74 0.49 -7.57
CA CYS A 27 -3.35 0.30 -7.19
C CYS A 27 -2.87 -1.11 -7.60
N ALA A 28 -1.58 -1.24 -7.89
CA ALA A 28 -0.94 -2.53 -8.07
C ALA A 28 0.23 -2.65 -7.09
N GLY A 29 0.29 -3.74 -6.33
CA GLY A 29 1.35 -3.99 -5.36
C GLY A 29 1.84 -5.42 -5.50
N ASP A 30 3.15 -5.65 -5.35
CA ASP A 30 3.64 -7.03 -5.35
C ASP A 30 3.20 -7.77 -4.07
N GLY A 31 3.19 -9.09 -4.13
CA GLY A 31 2.78 -9.91 -2.98
C GLY A 31 3.77 -9.91 -1.81
N ALA A 32 4.71 -8.96 -1.69
CA ALA A 32 5.68 -8.88 -0.61
C ALA A 32 5.35 -7.84 0.47
N TYR A 33 4.43 -6.89 0.21
CA TYR A 33 3.95 -5.93 1.22
C TYR A 33 3.36 -6.61 2.46
N ASP A 34 3.36 -5.94 3.62
CA ASP A 34 2.60 -6.36 4.81
C ASP A 34 1.10 -6.23 4.52
N LYS A 35 0.60 -7.24 3.79
CA LYS A 35 -0.56 -7.21 2.90
C LYS A 35 -1.80 -6.61 3.55
N ARG A 36 -2.07 -6.96 4.80
CA ARG A 36 -3.34 -6.59 5.42
C ARG A 36 -3.39 -5.09 5.72
N LYS A 37 -2.38 -4.57 6.41
CA LYS A 37 -2.40 -3.17 6.83
C LYS A 37 -2.27 -2.18 5.67
N VAL A 38 -1.49 -2.54 4.64
CA VAL A 38 -1.38 -1.73 3.43
C VAL A 38 -2.72 -1.65 2.68
N TYR A 39 -3.42 -2.79 2.53
CA TYR A 39 -4.72 -2.80 1.85
C TYR A 39 -5.83 -2.16 2.69
N ASP A 40 -5.75 -2.29 4.02
CA ASP A 40 -6.66 -1.61 4.95
C ASP A 40 -6.51 -0.09 4.84
N ALA A 41 -5.27 0.43 4.82
CA ALA A 41 -5.00 1.85 4.64
C ALA A 41 -5.49 2.38 3.28
N LEU A 42 -5.31 1.60 2.21
CA LEU A 42 -5.84 1.94 0.88
C LEU A 42 -7.37 2.00 0.87
N HIS A 43 -8.06 1.04 1.51
CA HIS A 43 -9.52 1.05 1.63
C HIS A 43 -10.04 2.19 2.52
N GLU A 44 -9.32 2.55 3.57
CA GLU A 44 -9.70 3.66 4.45
C GLU A 44 -9.61 5.01 3.71
N HIS A 45 -8.57 5.20 2.90
CA HIS A 45 -8.42 6.39 2.06
C HIS A 45 -9.36 6.39 0.85
N SER A 46 -9.61 5.22 0.26
CA SER A 46 -10.36 5.08 -1.00
C SER A 46 -11.17 3.77 -0.97
N PRO A 47 -12.43 3.81 -0.50
CA PRO A 47 -13.23 2.61 -0.28
C PRO A 47 -13.51 1.79 -1.54
N GLU A 48 -13.47 2.42 -2.73
CA GLU A 48 -13.73 1.77 -4.01
C GLU A 48 -12.46 1.41 -4.80
N VAL A 49 -11.27 1.51 -4.18
CA VAL A 49 -9.99 1.26 -4.86
C VAL A 49 -9.85 -0.21 -5.31
N ASP A 50 -9.50 -0.41 -6.57
CA ASP A 50 -9.18 -1.74 -7.10
C ASP A 50 -7.71 -2.10 -6.82
N ILE A 51 -7.47 -3.16 -6.03
CA ILE A 51 -6.13 -3.59 -5.61
C ILE A 51 -5.72 -4.84 -6.40
N LEU A 52 -4.83 -4.65 -7.37
CA LEU A 52 -4.27 -5.70 -8.21
C LEU A 52 -3.01 -6.31 -7.55
N ILE A 53 -3.15 -7.52 -7.02
CA ILE A 53 -2.04 -8.31 -6.49
C ILE A 53 -1.63 -9.33 -7.55
N PRO A 54 -0.42 -9.23 -8.14
CA PRO A 54 0.03 -10.19 -9.12
C PRO A 54 0.22 -11.56 -8.47
N PRO A 55 -0.07 -12.66 -9.19
CA PRO A 55 0.09 -14.00 -8.67
C PRO A 55 1.54 -14.24 -8.27
N LEU A 56 1.74 -14.87 -7.11
CA LEU A 56 3.04 -15.37 -6.70
C LEU A 56 3.52 -16.34 -7.79
N LYS A 57 4.72 -16.11 -8.34
CA LYS A 57 5.32 -17.06 -9.28
C LYS A 57 5.37 -18.43 -8.60
N PRO A 58 4.92 -19.50 -9.27
CA PRO A 58 5.01 -20.86 -8.75
C PRO A 58 6.46 -21.34 -8.59
#